data_AF-A0A6I1HXX6-F1
#
_entry.id   AF-A0A6I1HXX6-F1
#
_cell.length_a   1.000
_cell.length_b   1.000
_cell.length_c   1.000
_cell.angle_alpha   90.00
_cell.angle_beta   90.00
_cell.angle_gamma   90.00
#
_symmetry.space_group_name_H-M   'P 1'
#
loop_
_entity.id
_entity.type
_entity.pdbx_description
1 polymer ?
#
loop_
_entity_poly.entity_id
_entity_poly.type
_entity_poly.pdbx_seq_one_letter_code
_entity_poly.pdbx_strand_id
1 'polypeptide(L)'
;MEFTNIKWLPTFGWWAINILIPVASPVFFLWAFGFPRSTAPLASNNVIKSIGKGELLWAVMGMAAATCSDLIALLGVSTVAVGKDFIWIAFGLHIFLIVISVVAVGLNSLDLPAGYTPPNPHIPDKRIFVMSLAALILVSVTYSATHATLTDQEAANEKIKVEAQKKTVADKQAIIDRIEKCLANTNAKSGGKNCLKETK
;
A
#
# COMPACT_ATOMS: atom_id res chain seq x y z
N MET A 1 32.36 -4.20 2.05
CA MET A 1 31.17 -4.68 1.31
C MET A 1 30.03 -3.76 1.69
N GLU A 2 29.77 -2.75 0.86
CA GLU A 2 28.59 -1.89 0.99
C GLU A 2 27.35 -2.73 0.66
N PHE A 3 26.44 -2.90 1.61
CA PHE A 3 25.09 -3.40 1.34
C PHE A 3 24.34 -2.33 0.56
N THR A 4 24.57 -2.29 -0.74
CA THR A 4 23.93 -1.38 -1.68
C THR A 4 22.44 -1.70 -1.73
N ASN A 5 21.63 -0.76 -1.23
CA ASN A 5 20.30 -0.42 -1.72
C ASN A 5 19.40 -1.62 -2.11
N ILE A 6 19.07 -2.47 -1.13
CA ILE A 6 18.04 -3.49 -1.32
C ILE A 6 16.67 -2.81 -1.30
N LYS A 7 16.27 -2.24 -2.45
CA LYS A 7 14.98 -1.56 -2.62
C LYS A 7 13.78 -2.44 -2.28
N TRP A 8 13.93 -3.76 -2.38
CA TRP A 8 12.88 -4.71 -2.04
C TRP A 8 12.67 -4.83 -0.53
N LEU A 9 13.67 -4.55 0.32
CA LEU A 9 13.59 -4.75 1.77
C LEU A 9 12.48 -3.93 2.43
N PRO A 10 12.33 -2.61 2.17
CA PRO A 10 11.21 -1.84 2.71
C PRO A 10 9.85 -2.31 2.16
N THR A 11 9.76 -2.62 0.86
CA THR A 11 8.53 -3.16 0.24
C THR A 11 8.13 -4.51 0.85
N PHE A 12 9.11 -5.39 1.08
CA PHE A 12 8.89 -6.68 1.73
C PHE A 12 8.60 -6.55 3.21
N GLY A 13 9.25 -5.62 3.91
CA GLY A 13 8.95 -5.31 5.31
C GLY A 13 7.51 -4.82 5.47
N TRP A 14 7.08 -3.92 4.59
CA TRP A 14 5.69 -3.45 4.54
C TRP A 14 4.71 -4.57 4.20
N TRP A 15 5.02 -5.40 3.18
CA TRP A 15 4.20 -6.54 2.80
C TRP A 15 4.10 -7.57 3.93
N ALA A 16 5.22 -7.83 4.60
CA ALA A 16 5.27 -8.72 5.73
C ALA A 16 4.41 -8.20 6.88
N ILE A 17 4.47 -6.91 7.20
CA ILE A 17 3.69 -6.32 8.30
C ILE A 17 2.19 -6.28 7.99
N ASN A 18 1.80 -5.94 6.76
CA ASN A 18 0.39 -5.72 6.41
C ASN A 18 -0.33 -6.98 5.92
N ILE A 19 0.40 -7.96 5.38
CA ILE A 19 -0.18 -9.16 4.77
C ILE A 19 0.31 -10.41 5.48
N LEU A 20 1.62 -10.62 5.57
CA LEU A 20 2.17 -11.86 6.12
C LEU A 20 1.87 -12.01 7.61
N ILE A 21 2.09 -10.97 8.43
CA ILE A 21 1.90 -11.06 9.89
C ILE A 21 0.43 -11.30 10.25
N PRO A 22 -0.56 -10.57 9.70
CA PRO A 22 -1.97 -10.81 10.02
C PRO A 22 -2.48 -12.18 9.56
N VAL A 23 -1.96 -12.70 8.44
CA VAL A 23 -2.39 -14.00 7.89
C VAL A 23 -1.61 -15.17 8.51
N ALA A 24 -0.31 -15.03 8.67
CA ALA A 24 0.58 -16.08 9.17
C ALA A 24 0.67 -16.11 10.70
N SER A 25 0.44 -15.00 11.42
CA SER A 25 0.44 -15.03 12.89
C SER A 25 -0.57 -16.04 13.44
N PRO A 26 -1.86 -16.02 13.06
CA PRO A 26 -2.81 -16.99 13.58
C PRO A 26 -2.37 -18.43 13.34
N VAL A 27 -1.85 -18.74 12.14
CA VAL A 27 -1.33 -20.07 11.79
C VAL A 27 -0.08 -20.43 12.59
N PHE A 28 0.84 -19.47 12.77
CA PHE A 28 2.07 -19.64 13.53
C PHE A 28 1.78 -19.82 15.02
N PHE A 29 0.87 -19.05 15.60
CA PHE A 29 0.41 -19.21 16.98
C PHE A 29 -0.21 -20.59 17.18
N LEU A 30 -1.01 -21.08 16.23
CA LEU A 30 -1.57 -22.44 16.29
C LEU A 30 -0.49 -23.53 16.25
N TRP A 31 0.56 -23.33 15.46
CA TRP A 31 1.68 -24.26 15.38
C TRP A 31 2.59 -24.19 16.62
N ALA A 32 2.97 -22.98 17.05
CA ALA A 32 3.92 -22.72 18.12
C ALA A 32 3.38 -23.07 19.51
N PHE A 33 2.08 -22.87 19.75
CA PHE A 33 1.44 -23.19 21.04
C PHE A 33 0.88 -24.61 21.10
N GLY A 34 1.18 -25.46 20.10
CA GLY A 34 1.08 -26.92 20.17
C GLY A 34 -0.13 -27.47 20.94
N PHE A 35 -1.30 -27.49 20.29
CA PHE A 35 -2.44 -28.22 20.83
C PHE A 35 -2.06 -29.71 21.02
N PRO A 36 -2.45 -30.35 22.14
CA PRO A 36 -2.26 -31.79 22.34
C PRO A 36 -2.71 -32.57 21.09
N ARG A 37 -2.01 -33.65 20.71
CA ARG A 37 -2.31 -34.45 19.49
C ARG A 37 -3.78 -34.93 19.40
N SER A 38 -4.47 -35.02 20.53
CA SER A 38 -5.91 -35.30 20.63
C SER A 38 -6.82 -34.17 20.15
N THR A 39 -6.37 -32.92 20.22
CA THR A 39 -7.10 -31.70 19.88
C THR A 39 -6.63 -31.03 18.59
N ALA A 40 -5.45 -31.40 18.06
CA ALA A 40 -4.92 -30.92 16.79
C ALA A 40 -5.91 -31.03 15.61
N PRO A 41 -6.64 -32.16 15.41
CA PRO A 41 -7.65 -32.23 14.35
C PRO A 41 -8.89 -31.35 14.61
N LEU A 42 -9.23 -31.07 15.88
CA LEU A 42 -10.29 -30.12 16.23
C LEU A 42 -9.84 -28.67 15.96
N ALA A 43 -8.59 -28.33 16.25
CA ALA A 43 -8.04 -27.00 15.99
C ALA A 43 -7.97 -26.70 14.50
N SER A 44 -7.50 -27.64 13.67
CA SER A 44 -7.51 -27.47 12.21
C SER A 44 -8.93 -27.36 11.65
N ASN A 45 -9.88 -28.16 12.14
CA ASN A 45 -11.28 -28.03 11.74
C ASN A 45 -11.88 -26.68 12.16
N ASN A 46 -11.49 -26.13 13.32
CA ASN A 46 -11.95 -24.82 13.77
C ASN A 46 -11.40 -23.69 12.91
N VAL A 47 -10.16 -23.75 12.43
CA VAL A 47 -9.60 -22.78 11.49
C VAL A 47 -10.33 -22.83 10.15
N ILE A 48 -10.50 -24.03 9.58
CA ILE A 48 -11.21 -24.17 8.30
C ILE A 48 -12.68 -23.72 8.46
N LYS A 49 -13.29 -23.95 9.64
CA LYS A 49 -14.62 -23.47 9.99
C LYS A 49 -14.67 -21.94 10.16
N SER A 50 -13.68 -21.32 10.79
CA SER A 50 -13.56 -19.86 10.94
C SER A 50 -13.39 -19.18 9.57
N ILE A 51 -12.55 -19.74 8.69
CA ILE A 51 -12.42 -19.26 7.30
C ILE A 51 -13.74 -19.46 6.55
N GLY A 52 -14.41 -20.60 6.72
CA GLY A 52 -15.72 -20.88 6.15
C GLY A 52 -16.85 -19.97 6.67
N LYS A 53 -16.68 -19.36 7.84
CA LYS A 53 -17.58 -18.35 8.41
C LYS A 53 -17.31 -16.93 7.89
N GLY A 54 -16.30 -16.74 7.04
CA GLY A 54 -15.96 -15.44 6.48
C GLY A 54 -15.09 -14.57 7.38
N GLU A 55 -14.45 -15.12 8.42
CA GLU A 55 -13.49 -14.35 9.23
C GLU A 55 -12.31 -13.83 8.38
N LEU A 56 -11.93 -14.59 7.35
CA LEU A 56 -10.89 -14.19 6.39
C LEU A 56 -11.31 -12.96 5.54
N LEU A 57 -12.61 -12.77 5.32
CA LEU A 57 -13.12 -11.65 4.53
C LEU A 57 -12.93 -10.30 5.23
N TRP A 58 -12.78 -10.27 6.56
CA TRP A 58 -12.42 -9.05 7.28
C TRP A 58 -11.05 -8.51 6.88
N ALA A 59 -10.07 -9.40 6.75
CA ALA A 59 -8.74 -9.02 6.27
C ALA A 59 -8.79 -8.55 4.80
N VAL A 60 -9.59 -9.23 3.97
CA VAL A 60 -9.81 -8.83 2.56
C VAL A 60 -10.41 -7.42 2.47
N MET A 61 -11.40 -7.09 3.30
CA MET A 61 -12.02 -5.76 3.33
C MET A 61 -11.01 -4.67 3.71
N GLY A 62 -10.23 -4.90 4.77
CA GLY A 62 -9.21 -3.95 5.22
C GLY A 62 -8.14 -3.69 4.15
N MET A 63 -7.60 -4.75 3.53
CA MET A 63 -6.63 -4.61 2.46
C MET A 63 -7.21 -3.97 1.21
N ALA A 64 -8.43 -4.33 0.79
CA ALA A 64 -9.09 -3.71 -0.36
C ALA A 64 -9.32 -2.21 -0.14
N ALA A 65 -9.70 -1.79 1.08
CA ALA A 65 -9.87 -0.38 1.44
C ALA A 65 -8.54 0.39 1.41
N ALA A 66 -7.46 -0.24 1.89
CA ALA A 66 -6.11 0.32 1.78
C ALA A 66 -5.68 0.48 0.32
N THR A 67 -5.91 -0.53 -0.53
CA THR A 67 -5.64 -0.43 -1.97
C THR A 67 -6.43 0.69 -2.63
N CYS A 68 -7.70 0.88 -2.27
CA CYS A 68 -8.49 2.01 -2.76
C CYS A 68 -7.85 3.37 -2.41
N SER A 69 -7.26 3.51 -1.23
CA SER A 69 -6.56 4.73 -0.80
C SER A 69 -5.28 4.96 -1.62
N ASP A 70 -4.49 3.89 -1.82
CA ASP A 70 -3.26 3.94 -2.62
C ASP A 70 -3.56 4.25 -4.11
N LEU A 71 -4.65 3.70 -4.66
CA LEU A 71 -5.09 3.99 -6.03
C LEU A 71 -5.51 5.46 -6.20
N ILE A 72 -6.17 6.05 -5.20
CA ILE A 72 -6.52 7.49 -5.22
C ILE A 72 -5.25 8.34 -5.13
N ALA A 73 -4.29 7.97 -4.28
CA ALA A 73 -2.99 8.65 -4.21
C ALA A 73 -2.27 8.59 -5.57
N LEU A 74 -2.34 7.45 -6.25
CA LEU A 74 -1.77 7.25 -7.59
C LEU A 74 -2.41 8.17 -8.64
N LEU A 75 -3.72 8.42 -8.56
CA LEU A 75 -4.40 9.39 -9.45
C LEU A 75 -3.93 10.84 -9.26
N GLY A 76 -3.42 11.19 -8.06
CA GLY A 76 -2.87 12.50 -7.75
C GLY A 76 -1.48 12.74 -8.35
N VAL A 77 -0.80 11.69 -8.78
CA VAL A 77 0.53 11.78 -9.41
C VAL A 77 0.37 12.03 -10.91
N SER A 78 1.00 13.09 -11.43
CA SER A 78 0.84 13.52 -12.84
C SER A 78 1.51 12.59 -13.86
N THR A 79 2.36 11.66 -13.40
CA THR A 79 3.27 10.82 -14.21
C THR A 79 2.90 9.34 -14.16
N VAL A 80 1.61 9.01 -14.08
CA VAL A 80 1.20 7.61 -14.02
C VAL A 80 1.48 6.90 -15.34
N ALA A 81 2.41 5.94 -15.33
CA ALA A 81 2.69 5.05 -16.47
C ALA A 81 1.52 4.11 -16.82
N VAL A 82 0.66 3.86 -15.83
CA VAL A 82 -0.54 3.04 -15.95
C VAL A 82 -1.73 3.96 -16.30
N GLY A 83 -2.50 3.60 -17.33
CA GLY A 83 -3.62 4.43 -17.78
C GLY A 83 -4.64 4.71 -16.67
N LYS A 84 -5.16 5.94 -16.61
CA LYS A 84 -6.15 6.39 -15.61
C LYS A 84 -7.38 5.47 -15.55
N ASP A 85 -7.81 4.95 -16.70
CA ASP A 85 -8.96 4.04 -16.80
C ASP A 85 -8.70 2.72 -16.08
N PHE A 86 -7.47 2.21 -16.14
CA PHE A 86 -7.09 0.99 -15.43
C PHE A 86 -7.15 1.17 -13.91
N ILE A 87 -6.74 2.35 -13.41
CA ILE A 87 -6.85 2.68 -11.97
C ILE A 87 -8.32 2.70 -11.53
N TRP A 88 -9.22 3.30 -12.31
CA TRP A 88 -10.65 3.30 -12.00
C TRP A 88 -11.27 1.90 -12.05
N ILE A 89 -10.87 1.06 -13.00
CA ILE A 89 -11.31 -0.33 -13.06
C ILE A 89 -10.85 -1.11 -11.82
N ALA A 90 -9.57 -0.99 -11.44
CA ALA A 90 -9.04 -1.62 -10.24
C ALA A 90 -9.75 -1.11 -8.97
N PHE A 91 -9.99 0.20 -8.89
CA PHE A 91 -10.74 0.81 -7.79
C PHE A 91 -12.16 0.25 -7.68
N GLY A 92 -12.89 0.20 -8.80
CA GLY A 92 -14.23 -0.38 -8.86
C GLY A 92 -14.27 -1.86 -8.46
N LEU A 93 -13.27 -2.64 -8.89
CA LEU A 93 -13.12 -4.05 -8.51
C LEU A 93 -12.93 -4.21 -6.99
N HIS A 94 -12.10 -3.38 -6.36
CA HIS A 94 -11.89 -3.43 -4.91
C HIS A 94 -13.14 -3.02 -4.12
N ILE A 95 -13.86 -1.98 -4.56
CA ILE A 95 -15.15 -1.60 -3.96
C ILE A 95 -16.17 -2.74 -4.07
N PHE A 96 -16.25 -3.37 -5.24
CA PHE A 96 -17.12 -4.52 -5.46
C PHE A 96 -16.78 -5.70 -4.54
N LEU A 97 -15.49 -5.99 -4.36
CA LEU A 97 -15.01 -7.02 -3.42
C LEU A 97 -15.35 -6.69 -1.97
N ILE A 98 -15.26 -5.42 -1.56
CA ILE A 98 -15.71 -4.99 -0.23
C ILE A 98 -17.21 -5.26 -0.07
N VAL A 99 -18.04 -4.83 -1.03
CA VAL A 99 -19.51 -5.00 -0.95
C VAL A 99 -19.88 -6.48 -0.88
N ILE A 100 -19.30 -7.33 -1.73
CA ILE A 100 -19.54 -8.78 -1.68
C ILE A 100 -19.10 -9.35 -0.33
N SER A 101 -17.94 -8.93 0.18
CA SER A 101 -17.42 -9.41 1.46
C SER A 101 -18.34 -9.01 2.63
N VAL A 102 -18.84 -7.78 2.64
CA VAL A 102 -19.83 -7.31 3.64
C VAL A 102 -21.12 -8.12 3.56
N VAL A 103 -21.64 -8.35 2.34
CA VAL A 103 -22.86 -9.16 2.15
C VAL A 103 -22.62 -10.61 2.60
N ALA A 104 -21.50 -11.21 2.22
CA ALA A 104 -21.16 -12.59 2.59
C ALA A 104 -20.97 -12.76 4.11
N VAL A 105 -20.31 -11.81 4.79
CA VAL A 105 -20.17 -11.82 6.25
C VAL A 105 -21.52 -11.56 6.92
N GLY A 106 -22.31 -10.61 6.40
CA GLY A 106 -23.64 -10.28 6.93
C GLY A 106 -24.62 -11.44 6.83
N LEU A 107 -24.67 -12.14 5.69
CA LEU A 107 -25.50 -13.33 5.50
C LEU A 107 -25.08 -14.48 6.42
N ASN A 108 -23.78 -14.63 6.71
CA ASN A 108 -23.29 -15.62 7.67
C ASN A 108 -23.54 -15.21 9.14
N SER A 109 -23.71 -13.92 9.42
CA SER A 109 -23.97 -13.38 10.76
C SER A 109 -25.46 -13.31 11.10
N LEU A 110 -26.34 -13.38 10.10
CA LEU A 110 -27.78 -13.57 10.30
C LEU A 110 -28.01 -14.99 10.82
N ASP A 111 -28.01 -15.12 12.15
CA ASP A 111 -28.31 -16.36 12.86
C ASP A 111 -29.54 -17.05 12.25
N LEU A 112 -29.34 -18.26 11.75
CA LEU A 112 -30.45 -19.20 11.57
C LEU A 112 -31.12 -19.37 12.95
N PRO A 113 -32.46 -19.43 13.02
CA PRO A 113 -33.20 -19.37 14.28
C PRO A 113 -32.64 -20.33 15.32
N ALA A 114 -32.43 -19.79 16.54
CA ALA A 114 -31.86 -20.45 17.70
C ALA A 114 -32.53 -21.83 17.93
N GLY A 115 -31.91 -22.89 17.43
CA GLY A 115 -32.48 -24.24 17.43
C GLY A 115 -32.05 -25.10 16.25
N TYR A 116 -31.58 -24.50 15.14
CA TYR A 116 -31.05 -25.27 14.02
C TYR A 116 -29.54 -25.57 14.19
N THR A 117 -29.21 -26.52 15.07
CA THR A 117 -27.92 -27.20 15.02
C THR A 117 -28.02 -28.34 14.00
N PRO A 118 -27.52 -28.21 12.77
CA PRO A 118 -27.47 -29.35 11.86
C PRO A 118 -26.69 -30.49 12.57
N PRO A 119 -27.17 -31.74 12.52
CA PRO A 119 -26.64 -32.88 13.29
C PRO A 119 -25.24 -33.32 12.85
N ASN A 120 -24.67 -32.68 11.83
CA ASN A 120 -23.33 -32.90 11.35
C ASN A 120 -22.56 -31.57 11.48
N PRO A 121 -21.31 -31.55 12.00
CA PRO A 121 -20.48 -30.36 11.96
C PRO A 121 -20.37 -29.92 10.51
N HIS A 122 -21.08 -28.84 10.16
CA HIS A 122 -21.27 -28.38 8.79
C HIS A 122 -19.89 -28.26 8.13
N ILE A 123 -19.65 -29.13 7.13
CA ILE A 123 -18.45 -29.07 6.31
C ILE A 123 -18.38 -27.63 5.80
N PRO A 124 -17.28 -26.90 6.05
CA PRO A 124 -17.14 -25.52 5.60
C PRO A 124 -17.46 -25.51 4.11
N ASP A 125 -18.45 -24.72 3.70
CA ASP A 125 -18.92 -24.72 2.33
C ASP A 125 -17.71 -24.45 1.43
N LYS A 126 -17.29 -25.49 0.71
CA LYS A 126 -16.02 -25.53 -0.01
C LYS A 126 -15.93 -24.34 -0.98
N ARG A 127 -17.08 -23.84 -1.43
CA ARG A 127 -17.21 -22.67 -2.30
C ARG A 127 -16.82 -21.38 -1.60
N ILE A 128 -17.32 -21.14 -0.38
CA ILE A 128 -17.04 -19.92 0.40
C ILE A 128 -15.57 -19.90 0.81
N PHE A 129 -15.02 -21.05 1.20
CA PHE A 129 -13.60 -21.19 1.52
C PHE A 129 -12.70 -20.85 0.31
N VAL A 130 -12.99 -21.44 -0.85
CA VAL A 130 -12.23 -21.19 -2.09
C VAL A 130 -12.39 -19.75 -2.56
N MET A 131 -13.60 -19.17 -2.51
CA MET A 131 -13.82 -17.76 -2.87
C MET A 131 -13.07 -16.81 -1.95
N SER A 132 -13.09 -17.04 -0.64
CA SER A 132 -12.39 -16.19 0.34
C SER A 132 -10.88 -16.25 0.14
N LEU A 133 -10.33 -17.44 -0.14
CA LEU A 133 -8.91 -17.61 -0.43
C LEU A 133 -8.52 -16.95 -1.76
N ALA A 134 -9.34 -17.12 -2.81
CA ALA A 134 -9.10 -16.48 -4.10
C ALA A 134 -9.16 -14.95 -4.00
N ALA A 135 -10.14 -14.41 -3.27
CA ALA A 135 -10.26 -12.97 -3.01
C ALA A 135 -9.06 -12.44 -2.22
N LEU A 136 -8.59 -13.17 -1.21
CA LEU A 136 -7.40 -12.82 -0.45
C LEU A 136 -6.16 -12.75 -1.35
N ILE A 137 -5.94 -13.76 -2.19
CA ILE A 137 -4.80 -13.78 -3.12
C ILE A 137 -4.89 -12.60 -4.09
N LEU A 138 -6.05 -12.38 -4.69
CA LEU A 138 -6.26 -11.29 -5.64
C LEU A 138 -6.02 -9.93 -4.99
N VAL A 139 -6.60 -9.67 -3.82
CA VAL A 139 -6.41 -8.40 -3.11
C VAL A 139 -4.97 -8.22 -2.65
N SER A 140 -4.30 -9.28 -2.21
CA SER A 140 -2.90 -9.19 -1.79
C SER A 140 -1.97 -8.83 -2.96
N VAL A 141 -2.17 -9.44 -4.13
CA VAL A 141 -1.37 -9.18 -5.33
C VAL A 141 -1.61 -7.75 -5.83
N THR A 142 -2.87 -7.35 -5.94
CA THR A 142 -3.26 -6.01 -6.43
C THR A 142 -2.82 -4.91 -5.47
N TYR A 143 -2.95 -5.11 -4.16
CA TYR A 143 -2.44 -4.19 -3.14
C TYR A 143 -0.92 -4.02 -3.23
N SER A 144 -0.18 -5.13 -3.30
CA SER A 144 1.29 -5.10 -3.39
C SER A 144 1.76 -4.40 -4.66
N ALA A 145 1.11 -4.67 -5.79
CA ALA A 145 1.44 -4.04 -7.07
C ALA A 145 1.16 -2.53 -7.04
N THR A 146 0.01 -2.12 -6.47
CA THR A 146 -0.37 -0.70 -6.35
C THR A 146 0.59 0.05 -5.43
N HIS A 147 0.97 -0.56 -4.31
CA HIS A 147 1.89 0.05 -3.38
C HIS A 147 3.29 0.20 -3.98
N ALA A 148 3.78 -0.83 -4.69
CA ALA A 148 5.06 -0.77 -5.39
C ALA A 148 5.08 0.34 -6.44
N THR A 149 4.03 0.45 -7.27
CA THR A 149 3.96 1.51 -8.30
C THR A 149 3.87 2.91 -7.69
N LEU A 150 3.16 3.08 -6.57
CA LEU A 150 3.10 4.35 -5.86
C LEU A 150 4.48 4.76 -5.34
N THR A 151 5.19 3.85 -4.65
CA THR A 151 6.52 4.14 -4.10
C THR A 151 7.55 4.50 -5.18
N ASP A 152 7.52 3.81 -6.33
CA ASP A 152 8.41 4.12 -7.45
C ASP A 152 8.13 5.50 -8.04
N GLN A 153 6.85 5.90 -8.12
CA GLN A 153 6.46 7.22 -8.61
C GLN A 153 6.78 8.35 -7.64
N GLU A 154 6.59 8.14 -6.33
CA GLU A 154 6.98 9.10 -5.31
C GLU A 154 8.50 9.35 -5.36
N ALA A 155 9.30 8.29 -5.46
CA ALA A 155 10.76 8.41 -5.59
C ALA A 155 11.18 9.16 -6.86
N ALA A 156 10.46 8.98 -7.98
CA ALA A 156 10.70 9.73 -9.20
C ALA A 156 10.33 11.21 -9.06
N ASN A 157 9.20 11.51 -8.44
CA ASN A 157 8.74 12.87 -8.19
C ASN A 157 9.65 13.64 -7.23
N GLU A 158 10.19 12.98 -6.21
CA GLU A 158 11.17 13.57 -5.29
C GLU A 158 12.45 13.98 -6.02
N LYS A 159 12.97 13.15 -6.93
CA LYS A 159 14.15 13.50 -7.72
C LYS A 159 13.91 14.76 -8.57
N ILE A 160 12.75 14.85 -9.22
CA ILE A 160 12.38 16.03 -10.02
C ILE A 160 12.31 17.28 -9.14
N LYS A 161 11.69 17.18 -7.95
CA LYS A 161 11.62 18.30 -6.99
C LYS A 161 13.00 18.73 -6.51
N VAL A 162 13.87 17.78 -6.17
CA VAL A 162 15.25 18.05 -5.73
C VAL A 162 16.07 18.71 -6.84
N GLU A 163 15.95 18.24 -8.08
CA GLU A 163 16.64 18.87 -9.22
C GLU A 163 16.13 20.28 -9.51
N ALA A 164 14.81 20.49 -9.46
CA ALA A 164 14.23 21.83 -9.60
C ALA A 164 14.73 22.77 -8.49
N GLN A 165 14.73 22.31 -7.24
CA GLN A 165 15.24 23.08 -6.11
C GLN A 165 16.74 23.38 -6.24
N LYS A 166 17.55 22.42 -6.68
CA LYS A 166 18.99 22.62 -6.95
C LYS A 166 19.21 23.70 -8.01
N LYS A 167 18.42 23.69 -9.10
CA LYS A 167 18.48 24.74 -10.13
C LYS A 167 18.12 26.11 -9.56
N THR A 168 17.05 26.21 -8.76
CA THR A 168 16.66 27.47 -8.11
C THR A 168 17.72 27.99 -7.14
N VAL A 169 18.35 27.12 -6.35
CA VAL A 169 19.43 27.50 -5.44
C VAL A 169 20.67 27.93 -6.22
N ALA A 170 21.04 27.21 -7.27
CA ALA A 170 22.17 27.56 -8.13
C ALA A 170 21.98 28.91 -8.83
N ASP A 171 20.76 29.21 -9.31
CA ASP A 171 20.43 30.50 -9.93
C ASP A 171 20.53 31.66 -8.93
N LYS A 172 19.98 31.47 -7.71
CA LYS A 172 20.14 32.45 -6.62
C LYS A 172 21.61 32.69 -6.27
N GLN A 173 22.42 31.63 -6.20
CA GLN A 173 23.85 31.76 -5.93
C GLN A 173 24.57 32.50 -7.06
N ALA A 174 24.25 32.21 -8.32
CA ALA A 174 24.82 32.92 -9.46
C ALA A 174 24.48 34.42 -9.47
N ILE A 175 23.28 34.80 -8.99
CA ILE A 175 22.89 36.20 -8.81
C ILE A 175 23.72 36.86 -7.70
N ILE A 176 23.88 36.19 -6.55
CA ILE A 176 24.69 36.70 -5.44
C ILE A 176 26.14 36.92 -5.89
N ASP A 177 26.75 35.94 -6.57
CA ASP A 177 28.12 36.02 -7.08
C ASP A 177 28.30 37.17 -8.09
N ARG A 178 27.28 37.42 -8.93
CA ARG A 178 27.27 38.58 -9.85
C ARG A 178 27.24 39.90 -9.09
N ILE A 179 26.41 40.01 -8.05
CA ILE A 179 26.31 41.21 -7.22
C ILE A 179 27.63 41.46 -6.49
N GLU A 180 28.26 40.43 -5.91
CA GLU A 180 29.54 40.56 -5.21
C GLU A 180 30.66 41.04 -6.14
N LYS A 181 30.76 40.47 -7.35
CA LYS A 181 31.69 40.94 -8.39
C LYS A 181 31.43 42.38 -8.80
N CYS A 182 30.17 42.79 -8.90
CA CYS A 182 29.81 44.18 -9.20
C CYS A 182 30.24 45.13 -8.07
N LEU A 183 29.98 44.77 -6.81
CA LEU A 183 30.37 45.57 -5.65
C LEU A 183 31.90 45.71 -5.56
N ALA A 184 32.65 44.63 -5.77
CA ALA A 184 34.11 44.64 -5.77
C ALA A 184 34.69 45.60 -6.84
N ASN A 185 34.15 45.57 -8.07
CA ASN A 185 34.56 46.48 -9.15
C ASN A 185 34.16 47.95 -8.90
N THR A 186 33.07 48.17 -8.18
CA THR A 186 32.55 49.52 -7.89
C THR A 186 33.41 50.24 -6.86
N ASN A 187 33.95 49.52 -5.87
CA ASN A 187 34.91 50.08 -4.92
C ASN A 187 36.24 50.46 -5.60
N ALA A 188 36.55 49.89 -6.77
CA ALA A 188 37.75 50.20 -7.55
C ALA A 188 37.57 51.36 -8.57
N LYS A 189 36.32 51.71 -8.96
CA LYS A 189 36.03 52.79 -9.92
C LYS A 189 34.78 53.57 -9.50
N SER A 190 34.94 54.90 -9.32
CA SER A 190 33.94 55.91 -8.95
C SER A 190 32.74 56.09 -9.93
N GLY A 191 32.07 55.01 -10.35
CA GLY A 191 31.01 55.03 -11.38
C GLY A 191 29.87 54.00 -11.20
N GLY A 192 29.58 53.59 -9.96
CA GLY A 192 28.77 52.41 -9.59
C GLY A 192 27.28 52.33 -9.90
N LYS A 193 26.69 53.20 -10.72
CA LYS A 193 25.22 53.30 -10.82
C LYS A 193 24.55 52.43 -11.90
N ASN A 194 25.33 51.77 -12.76
CA ASN A 194 24.77 51.07 -13.94
C ASN A 194 24.62 49.54 -13.81
N CYS A 195 25.34 48.86 -12.92
CA CYS A 195 25.32 47.39 -12.87
C CYS A 195 24.03 46.78 -12.28
N LEU A 196 23.35 47.46 -11.36
CA LEU A 196 22.13 46.93 -10.72
C LEU A 196 20.87 47.00 -11.61
N LYS A 197 20.93 47.72 -12.74
CA LYS A 197 19.79 47.84 -13.67
C LYS A 197 19.62 46.63 -14.60
N GLU A 198 20.66 45.79 -14.78
CA GLU A 198 20.61 44.61 -15.65
C GLU A 198 20.16 43.33 -14.95
N THR A 199 20.02 43.32 -13.62
CA THR A 199 19.65 42.13 -12.83
C THR A 199 18.16 42.03 -12.48
N LYS A 200 17.30 42.83 -13.13
CA LYS A 200 15.85 42.83 -12.91
C LYS A 200 15.11 42.16 -14.06
#